data_AF-A0A853F0V1-F1
#
_entry.id   AF-A0A853F0V1-F1
#
_cell.length_a   1.000
_cell.length_b   1.000
_cell.length_c   1.000
_cell.angle_alpha   90.00
_cell.angle_beta   90.00
_cell.angle_gamma   90.00
#
_symmetry.space_group_name_H-M   'P 1'
#
loop_
_entity.id
_entity.type
_entity.pdbx_description
1 polymer ?
#
loop_
_entity_poly.entity_id
_entity_poly.type
_entity_poly.pdbx_seq_one_letter_code
_entity_poly.pdbx_strand_id
1 'polypeptide(L)'
;MIGDIETANDTDWFRIVLEANINYQINLEGSPTSAGTLSDTYLRGIYDANGNMINSTTNDDGGQLSNSQLDFNTTESGTYYVSAGAFSSNTGTYSLSIDDMSVI
;
A
#
# COMPACT_ATOMS: atom_id res chain seq x y z
N MET A 1 -5.11 -2.40 -8.19
CA MET A 1 -6.35 -1.72 -7.77
C MET A 1 -6.16 -0.23 -8.00
N ILE A 2 -7.21 0.53 -8.28
CA ILE A 2 -7.14 1.99 -8.43
C ILE A 2 -8.01 2.63 -7.34
N GLY A 3 -7.60 3.79 -6.83
CA GLY A 3 -8.31 4.56 -5.81
C GLY A 3 -8.13 6.06 -6.01
N ASP A 4 -8.81 6.85 -5.19
CA ASP A 4 -8.74 8.32 -5.19
C ASP A 4 -8.83 8.82 -3.75
N ILE A 5 -7.86 9.61 -3.31
CA ILE A 5 -7.94 10.28 -2.01
C ILE A 5 -8.71 11.57 -2.23
N GLU A 6 -10.02 11.58 -1.93
CA GLU A 6 -10.88 12.72 -2.33
C GLU A 6 -10.73 13.93 -1.40
N THR A 7 -10.30 13.70 -0.16
CA THR A 7 -10.07 14.76 0.83
C THR A 7 -8.82 14.53 1.65
N ALA A 8 -8.27 15.61 2.21
CA ALA A 8 -7.10 15.52 3.08
C ALA A 8 -7.37 14.60 4.28
N ASN A 9 -6.43 13.69 4.56
CA ASN A 9 -6.51 12.64 5.59
C ASN A 9 -7.54 11.54 5.32
N ASP A 10 -8.13 11.49 4.14
CA ASP A 10 -8.87 10.30 3.74
C ASP A 10 -7.91 9.09 3.63
N THR A 11 -8.44 7.92 3.96
CA THR A 11 -7.72 6.65 3.90
C THR A 11 -8.63 5.56 3.35
N ASP A 12 -8.18 4.95 2.28
CA ASP A 12 -8.85 3.83 1.63
C ASP A 12 -8.34 2.50 2.16
N TRP A 13 -9.25 1.53 2.33
CA TRP A 13 -8.95 0.22 2.89
C TRP A 13 -9.24 -0.90 1.90
N PHE A 14 -8.22 -1.71 1.61
CA PHE A 14 -8.32 -2.84 0.69
C PHE A 14 -8.15 -4.16 1.43
N ARG A 15 -9.17 -5.01 1.35
CA ARG A 15 -9.08 -6.40 1.81
C ARG A 15 -8.35 -7.25 0.77
N ILE A 16 -7.28 -7.92 1.19
CA ILE A 16 -6.51 -8.85 0.36
C ILE A 16 -6.38 -10.21 1.05
N VAL A 17 -6.06 -11.25 0.27
CA VAL A 17 -5.73 -12.58 0.80
C VAL A 17 -4.31 -12.90 0.38
N LEU A 18 -3.46 -13.23 1.36
CA LEU A 18 -2.06 -13.56 1.16
C LEU A 18 -1.79 -14.99 1.60
N GLU A 19 -0.80 -15.63 0.97
CA GLU A 19 -0.35 -16.98 1.33
C GLU A 19 0.89 -16.92 2.21
N ALA A 20 1.03 -17.86 3.16
CA ALA A 20 2.18 -17.94 4.05
C ALA A 20 3.49 -18.21 3.29
N ASN A 21 4.57 -17.67 3.83
CA ASN A 21 5.94 -17.84 3.36
C ASN A 21 6.20 -17.27 1.96
N ILE A 22 5.41 -16.26 1.56
CA ILE A 22 5.61 -15.50 0.34
C ILE A 22 6.11 -14.09 0.69
N ASN A 23 7.10 -13.62 -0.06
CA ASN A 23 7.49 -12.22 -0.05
C ASN A 23 6.63 -11.48 -1.08
N TYR A 24 5.86 -10.50 -0.62
CA TYR A 24 5.09 -9.62 -1.48
C TYR A 24 5.73 -8.24 -1.52
N GLN A 25 5.86 -7.67 -2.71
CA GLN A 25 6.10 -6.25 -2.86
C GLN A 25 4.76 -5.51 -2.99
N ILE A 26 4.53 -4.55 -2.11
CA ILE A 26 3.33 -3.72 -2.12
C ILE A 26 3.74 -2.35 -2.61
N ASN A 27 3.19 -1.95 -3.76
CA ASN A 27 3.46 -0.66 -4.38
C ASN A 27 2.21 0.22 -4.31
N LEU A 28 2.37 1.45 -3.82
CA LEU A 28 1.34 2.48 -3.87
C LEU A 28 1.89 3.63 -4.73
N GLU A 29 1.28 3.82 -5.89
CA GLU A 29 1.86 4.65 -6.95
C GLU A 29 0.90 5.74 -7.42
N GLY A 30 1.41 6.96 -7.56
CA GLY A 30 0.67 8.10 -8.09
C GLY A 30 1.30 8.72 -9.33
N SER A 31 1.31 10.05 -9.39
CA SER A 31 1.87 10.82 -10.51
C SER A 31 3.35 10.58 -10.81
N PRO A 32 4.25 10.27 -9.83
CA PRO A 32 5.65 10.00 -10.12
C PRO A 32 5.92 8.91 -11.17
N THR A 33 5.02 7.94 -11.28
CA THR A 33 5.10 6.83 -12.26
C THR A 33 3.95 6.84 -13.26
N SER A 34 3.21 7.96 -13.34
CA SER A 34 2.01 8.09 -14.18
C SER A 34 0.89 7.07 -13.86
N ALA A 35 0.91 6.51 -12.65
CA ALA A 35 -0.06 5.52 -12.17
C ALA A 35 -1.29 6.17 -11.48
N GLY A 36 -1.36 7.50 -11.46
CA GLY A 36 -2.42 8.29 -10.87
C GLY A 36 -2.10 9.79 -10.88
N THR A 37 -2.91 10.61 -10.20
CA THR A 37 -2.70 12.05 -10.05
C THR A 37 -2.17 12.46 -8.68
N LEU A 38 -2.20 11.56 -7.69
CA LEU A 38 -1.66 11.82 -6.36
C LEU A 38 -0.14 12.03 -6.43
N SER A 39 0.34 13.17 -5.94
CA SER A 39 1.76 13.52 -6.03
C SER A 39 2.64 12.81 -5.01
N ASP A 40 2.07 12.40 -3.89
CA ASP A 40 2.81 11.87 -2.75
C ASP A 40 1.91 10.87 -2.01
N THR A 41 2.19 9.59 -2.24
CA THR A 41 1.41 8.50 -1.67
C THR A 41 1.92 8.20 -0.27
N TYR A 42 1.07 7.65 0.58
CA TYR A 42 1.56 7.15 1.87
C TYR A 42 0.77 5.91 2.28
N LEU A 43 1.46 4.76 2.21
CA LEU A 43 1.03 3.48 2.75
C LEU A 43 0.89 3.59 4.28
N ARG A 44 -0.35 3.62 4.76
CA ARG A 44 -0.69 3.82 6.18
C ARG A 44 -0.53 2.58 7.04
N GLY A 45 -0.31 1.42 6.43
CA GLY A 45 -0.06 0.18 7.14
C GLY A 45 -0.70 -1.04 6.48
N ILE A 46 -0.24 -2.20 6.92
CA ILE A 46 -0.90 -3.49 6.71
C ILE A 46 -1.44 -3.95 8.06
N TYR A 47 -2.66 -4.46 8.04
CA TYR A 47 -3.39 -4.87 9.22
C TYR A 47 -3.77 -6.35 9.11
N ASP A 48 -3.72 -7.05 10.24
CA ASP A 48 -4.15 -8.45 10.33
C ASP A 48 -5.68 -8.59 10.21
N ALA A 49 -6.18 -9.83 10.21
CA ALA A 49 -7.61 -10.12 10.13
C ALA A 49 -8.45 -9.56 11.30
N ASN A 50 -7.81 -9.22 12.42
CA ASN A 50 -8.45 -8.61 13.60
C ASN A 50 -8.40 -7.07 13.57
N GLY A 51 -7.78 -6.48 12.54
CA GLY A 51 -7.59 -5.03 12.42
C GLY A 51 -6.44 -4.48 13.25
N ASN A 52 -5.52 -5.32 13.73
CA ASN A 52 -4.31 -4.83 14.38
C ASN A 52 -3.27 -4.46 13.30
N MET A 53 -2.66 -3.29 13.43
CA MET A 53 -1.57 -2.88 12.55
C MET A 53 -0.36 -3.80 12.78
N ILE A 54 0.22 -4.29 11.69
CA ILE A 54 1.48 -5.03 11.71
C ILE A 54 2.61 -4.00 11.77
N ASN A 55 3.53 -4.16 12.72
CA ASN A 55 4.61 -3.21 12.94
C ASN A 55 5.48 -3.04 11.68
N SER A 56 6.00 -1.82 11.50
CA SER A 56 6.92 -1.46 10.41
C SER A 56 6.34 -1.64 9.00
N THR A 57 5.03 -1.42 8.83
CA THR A 57 4.34 -1.51 7.54
C THR A 57 3.84 -0.17 7.00
N THR A 58 4.29 0.94 7.61
CA THR A 58 4.02 2.30 7.11
C THR A 58 5.17 2.78 6.23
N ASN A 59 4.88 3.44 5.11
CA ASN A 59 5.90 3.99 4.23
C ASN A 59 5.32 5.14 3.39
N ASP A 60 5.94 6.31 3.43
CA ASP A 60 5.62 7.48 2.59
C ASP A 60 6.54 7.54 1.35
N ASP A 61 7.86 7.40 1.49
CA ASP A 61 8.82 7.54 0.38
C ASP A 61 9.75 6.32 0.19
N GLY A 62 9.19 5.16 -0.15
CA GLY A 62 9.92 3.90 -0.33
C GLY A 62 10.13 3.46 -1.78
N GLY A 63 9.34 4.01 -2.70
CA GLY A 63 9.32 3.66 -4.12
C GLY A 63 10.05 4.69 -5.00
N GLN A 64 9.63 4.80 -6.25
CA GLN A 64 10.17 5.81 -7.16
C GLN A 64 9.70 7.21 -6.75
N LEU A 65 10.65 8.09 -6.39
CA LEU A 65 10.38 9.45 -5.90
C LEU A 65 9.51 9.41 -4.62
N SER A 66 8.33 10.02 -4.65
CA SER A 66 7.37 10.12 -3.54
C SER A 66 6.26 9.06 -3.59
N ASN A 67 6.52 7.95 -4.27
CA ASN A 67 5.67 6.77 -4.20
C ASN A 67 6.09 5.92 -3.00
N SER A 68 5.13 5.16 -2.44
CA SER A 68 5.41 4.24 -1.35
C SER A 68 5.65 2.83 -1.85
N GLN A 69 6.61 2.13 -1.25
CA GLN A 69 6.88 0.71 -1.52
C GLN A 69 7.22 0.00 -0.21
N LEU A 70 6.73 -1.22 -0.08
CA LEU A 70 7.00 -2.06 1.08
C LEU A 70 7.18 -3.52 0.67
N ASP A 71 8.31 -4.11 1.07
CA ASP A 71 8.50 -5.56 1.01
C ASP A 71 7.88 -6.18 2.27
N PHE A 72 6.92 -7.09 2.07
CA PHE A 72 6.13 -7.70 3.13
C PHE A 72 6.27 -9.22 3.11
N ASN A 73 6.98 -9.75 4.11
CA ASN A 73 7.11 -11.20 4.30
C ASN A 73 5.93 -11.72 5.12
N THR A 74 5.15 -12.60 4.52
CA THR A 74 3.99 -13.22 5.17
C THR A 74 4.39 -14.51 5.87
N THR A 75 3.98 -14.68 7.12
CA THR A 75 4.22 -15.92 7.89
C THR A 75 2.98 -16.81 7.99
N GLU A 76 1.80 -16.24 7.77
CA GLU A 76 0.51 -16.92 7.89
C GLU A 76 -0.34 -16.63 6.66
N SER A 77 -1.04 -17.64 6.14
CA SER A 77 -2.01 -17.44 5.08
C SER A 77 -3.26 -16.83 5.69
N GLY A 78 -3.81 -15.79 5.08
CA GLY A 78 -4.97 -15.15 5.69
C GLY A 78 -5.47 -13.92 4.97
N THR A 79 -6.50 -13.33 5.58
CA THR A 79 -6.99 -12.01 5.20
C THR A 79 -6.12 -10.95 5.84
N TYR A 80 -5.70 -9.98 5.02
CA TYR A 80 -5.02 -8.78 5.46
C TYR A 80 -5.76 -7.56 4.92
N TYR A 81 -5.49 -6.39 5.51
CA TYR A 81 -6.00 -5.12 5.01
C TYR A 81 -4.85 -4.16 4.77
N VAL A 82 -4.84 -3.54 3.59
CA VAL A 82 -3.88 -2.48 3.24
C VAL A 82 -4.60 -1.14 3.35
N SER A 83 -4.04 -0.20 4.10
CA SER A 83 -4.55 1.16 4.19
C SER A 83 -3.69 2.09 3.32
N ALA A 84 -4.32 2.69 2.31
CA ALA A 84 -3.71 3.65 1.40
C ALA A 84 -4.15 5.07 1.80
N GLY A 85 -3.25 6.03 1.62
CA GLY A 85 -3.53 7.44 1.87
C GLY A 85 -2.54 8.33 1.13
N ALA A 86 -2.54 9.61 1.46
CA ALA A 86 -1.67 10.62 0.89
C ALA A 86 -0.78 11.26 1.96
N PHE A 87 0.43 11.71 1.64
CA PHE A 87 1.21 12.50 2.58
C PHE A 87 0.58 13.88 2.80
N SER A 88 0.60 14.37 4.05
CA SER A 88 0.03 15.67 4.43
C SER A 88 -1.45 15.83 4.00
N SER A 89 -1.76 16.86 3.22
CA SER A 89 -3.11 17.18 2.72
C SER A 89 -3.25 16.90 1.23
N ASN A 90 -2.32 16.14 0.64
CA ASN A 90 -2.38 15.80 -0.77
C ASN A 90 -3.62 14.94 -1.06
N THR A 91 -4.09 15.00 -2.30
CA THR A 91 -5.28 14.31 -2.81
C THR A 91 -5.02 13.88 -4.24
N GLY A 92 -5.84 12.96 -4.73
CA GLY A 92 -5.78 12.48 -6.11
C GLY A 92 -5.72 10.96 -6.22
N THR A 93 -5.67 10.50 -7.47
CA THR A 93 -5.77 9.09 -7.80
C THR A 93 -4.45 8.37 -7.64
N TYR A 94 -4.52 7.08 -7.37
CA TYR A 94 -3.37 6.21 -7.23
C TYR A 94 -3.68 4.79 -7.71
N SER A 95 -2.63 4.00 -7.88
CA SER A 95 -2.69 2.56 -8.12
C SER A 95 -2.00 1.81 -6.98
N LEU A 96 -2.63 0.73 -6.52
CA LEU A 96 -2.09 -0.20 -5.53
C LEU A 96 -1.85 -1.57 -6.19
N SER A 97 -0.63 -2.09 -6.14
CA SER A 97 -0.29 -3.45 -6.53
C SER A 97 0.25 -4.28 -5.36
N ILE A 98 0.07 -5.59 -5.47
CA ILE A 98 0.59 -6.61 -4.54
C ILE A 98 1.20 -7.68 -5.41
N ASP A 99 2.53 -7.67 -5.51
CA ASP A 99 3.29 -8.48 -6.43
C ASP A 99 4.00 -9.59 -5.65
N ASP A 100 3.76 -10.85 -6.02
CA ASP A 100 4.48 -12.00 -5.46
C ASP A 100 5.90 -12.02 -6.03
N MET A 101 6.90 -11.93 -5.15
CA MET A 101 8.32 -11.86 -5.51
C MET A 101 9.02 -13.22 -5.52
N SER A 102 8.26 -14.31 -5.43
CA SER A 102 8.80 -15.66 -5.56
C SER A 102 9.42 -15.87 -6.95
N VAL A 103 10.64 -16.40 -6.97
CA VAL A 103 11.31 -16.74 -8.23
C VAL A 103 10.62 -17.96 -8.85
N ILE A 104 10.12 -17.80 -10.07
CA ILE A 104 9.50 -18.87 -10.89
C ILE A 104 10.55 -19.91 -11.28
#